data_AF-A0A7N2MAR2-F1
#
_entry.id   AF-A0A7N2MAR2-F1
#
_cell.length_a   1.000
_cell.length_b   1.000
_cell.length_c   1.000
_cell.angle_alpha   90.00
_cell.angle_beta   90.00
_cell.angle_gamma   90.00
#
_symmetry.space_group_name_H-M   'P 1'
#
loop_
_entity.id
_entity.type
_entity.pdbx_description
1 polymer ?
#
loop_
_entity_poly.entity_id
_entity_poly.type
_entity_poly.pdbx_seq_one_letter_code
_entity_poly.pdbx_strand_id
1 'polypeptide(L)'
;MAMVSLLTKSAITKGRDEVYVMAVPLRATKGPAQLLMSTAYSLNLWDLHHFMVLVKPSSPPPPSQALVFDFQPKDPENIYVALDVIAGRSVPGVLLVRKLRELPRSKCWYVGSPNVDAIDVACEFNKSWKTDLRVGHHDCRDYTNGLIEYLTGQKDVLECLRRSNGGLG
;
A
#
# COMPACT_ATOMS: atom_id res chain seq x y z
N MET A 1 1.49 -32.88 -16.01
CA MET A 1 0.79 -31.59 -16.12
C MET A 1 1.77 -30.51 -15.69
N ALA A 2 2.25 -29.71 -16.64
CA ALA A 2 3.23 -28.65 -16.39
C ALA A 2 2.51 -27.41 -15.81
N MET A 3 2.96 -26.95 -14.64
CA MET A 3 2.49 -25.73 -13.98
C MET A 3 3.24 -24.56 -14.64
N VAL A 4 2.54 -23.82 -15.49
CA VAL A 4 3.08 -22.63 -16.13
C VAL A 4 3.21 -21.54 -15.07
N SER A 5 4.43 -21.36 -14.54
CA SER A 5 4.79 -20.23 -13.70
C SER A 5 4.82 -18.97 -14.58
N LEU A 6 3.68 -18.28 -14.66
CA LEU A 6 3.57 -16.93 -15.23
C LEU A 6 3.79 -15.90 -14.12
N LEU A 7 4.97 -15.91 -13.50
CA LEU A 7 5.55 -14.65 -13.06
C LEU A 7 6.16 -14.03 -14.31
N THR A 8 5.33 -13.29 -15.05
CA THR A 8 5.81 -12.37 -16.08
C THR A 8 6.92 -11.55 -15.45
N LYS A 9 8.14 -11.80 -15.89
CA LYS A 9 9.31 -10.98 -15.62
C LYS A 9 8.97 -9.60 -16.18
N SER A 10 8.37 -8.74 -15.36
CA SER A 10 7.81 -7.48 -15.84
C SER A 10 8.98 -6.63 -16.29
N ALA A 11 9.12 -6.50 -17.61
CA ALA A 11 10.10 -5.61 -18.19
C ALA A 11 9.70 -4.20 -17.77
N ILE A 12 10.53 -3.57 -16.95
CA ILE A 12 10.40 -2.14 -16.65
C ILE A 12 10.45 -1.42 -18.00
N THR A 13 9.31 -0.90 -18.44
CA THR A 13 9.21 -0.19 -19.72
C THR A 13 9.72 1.23 -19.50
N LYS A 14 10.92 1.50 -20.03
CA LYS A 14 11.55 2.82 -19.98
C LYS A 14 10.59 3.89 -20.54
N GLY A 15 10.32 4.93 -19.76
CA GLY A 15 9.46 6.06 -20.16
C GLY A 15 8.00 5.96 -19.71
N ARG A 16 7.65 5.02 -18.83
CA ARG A 16 6.33 4.96 -18.17
C ARG A 16 6.48 5.05 -16.67
N ASP A 17 5.43 5.52 -16.01
CA ASP A 17 5.39 5.53 -14.55
C ASP A 17 5.47 4.10 -14.02
N GLU A 18 6.14 3.94 -12.90
CA GLU A 18 6.31 2.66 -12.22
C GLU A 18 5.43 2.64 -10.97
N VAL A 19 4.60 1.61 -10.83
CA VAL A 19 3.69 1.43 -9.71
C VAL A 19 4.20 0.31 -8.81
N TYR A 20 4.27 0.60 -7.52
CA TYR A 20 4.74 -0.30 -6.47
C TYR A 20 3.69 -0.40 -5.36
N VAL A 21 3.68 -1.55 -4.68
CA VAL A 21 3.06 -1.70 -3.38
C VAL A 21 4.15 -1.68 -2.34
N MET A 22 3.96 -0.93 -1.26
CA MET A 22 4.88 -0.93 -0.12
C MET A 22 4.13 -1.22 1.18
N ALA A 23 4.85 -1.80 2.14
CA ALA A 23 4.35 -2.05 3.49
C ALA A 23 5.24 -1.38 4.53
N VAL A 24 4.61 -0.83 5.56
CA VAL A 24 5.26 -0.23 6.74
C VAL A 24 4.61 -0.78 8.01
N PRO A 25 5.28 -0.71 9.18
CA PRO A 25 4.63 -1.05 10.44
C PRO A 25 3.43 -0.14 10.67
N LEU A 26 2.34 -0.71 11.20
CA LEU A 26 1.20 0.07 11.68
C LEU A 26 1.65 1.07 12.76
N ARG A 27 1.14 2.29 12.67
CA ARG A 27 1.35 3.31 13.70
C ARG A 27 0.43 3.01 14.88
N ALA A 28 1.00 2.99 16.07
CA ALA A 28 0.27 2.82 17.33
C ALA A 28 0.61 3.97 18.27
N THR A 29 -0.21 4.13 19.32
CA THR A 29 0.10 5.02 20.44
C THR A 29 1.53 4.78 20.93
N LYS A 30 2.26 5.86 21.19
CA LYS A 30 3.63 5.81 21.70
C LYS A 30 3.68 4.97 22.98
N GLY A 31 4.68 4.10 23.10
CA GLY A 31 4.85 3.21 24.26
C GLY A 31 4.85 1.72 23.88
N PRO A 32 4.43 0.82 24.79
CA PRO A 32 4.50 -0.63 24.58
C PRO A 32 3.77 -1.11 23.32
N ALA A 33 2.66 -0.46 22.95
CA ALA A 33 1.91 -0.79 21.73
C ALA A 33 2.77 -0.59 20.47
N GLN A 34 3.50 0.52 20.37
CA GLN A 34 4.43 0.76 19.27
C GLN A 34 5.54 -0.31 19.18
N LEU A 35 6.07 -0.76 20.32
CA LEU A 35 7.09 -1.82 20.36
C LEU A 35 6.52 -3.15 19.83
N LEU A 36 5.30 -3.52 20.22
CA LEU A 36 4.62 -4.71 19.72
C LEU A 36 4.42 -4.65 18.20
N MET A 37 3.94 -3.52 17.67
CA MET A 37 3.73 -3.36 16.22
C MET A 37 5.04 -3.42 15.44
N SER A 38 6.11 -2.79 15.95
CA SER A 38 7.43 -2.87 15.31
C SER A 38 8.02 -4.28 15.31
N THR A 39 7.78 -5.05 16.38
CA THR A 39 8.21 -6.45 16.51
C THR A 39 7.44 -7.33 15.53
N ALA A 40 6.12 -7.19 15.48
CA ALA A 40 5.26 -7.86 14.52
C ALA A 40 5.67 -7.63 13.06
N TYR A 41 5.97 -6.37 12.70
CA TYR A 41 6.49 -6.01 11.39
C TYR A 41 7.84 -6.67 11.10
N SER A 42 8.75 -6.69 12.10
CA SER A 42 10.07 -7.33 11.97
C SER A 42 9.97 -8.85 11.80
N LEU A 43 8.97 -9.48 12.43
CA LEU A 43 8.62 -10.89 12.27
C LEU A 43 7.79 -11.17 11.00
N ASN A 44 7.57 -10.16 10.15
CA ASN A 44 6.80 -10.27 8.91
C ASN A 44 5.36 -10.78 9.11
N LEU A 45 4.72 -10.41 10.23
CA LEU A 45 3.30 -10.67 10.44
C LEU A 45 2.48 -9.81 9.47
N TRP A 46 2.16 -10.40 8.32
CA TRP A 46 1.50 -9.75 7.18
C TRP A 46 0.22 -8.98 7.56
N ASP A 47 -0.54 -9.53 8.50
CA ASP A 47 -1.80 -8.98 8.97
C ASP A 47 -1.62 -7.75 9.89
N LEU A 48 -0.37 -7.37 10.19
CA LEU A 48 0.00 -6.18 10.98
C LEU A 48 0.79 -5.15 10.15
N HIS A 49 0.87 -5.35 8.85
CA HIS A 49 1.41 -4.36 7.92
C HIS A 49 0.35 -3.35 7.50
N HIS A 50 0.80 -2.10 7.37
CA HIS A 50 0.06 -1.04 6.69
C HIS A 50 0.53 -0.95 5.24
N PHE A 51 -0.39 -1.13 4.29
CA PHE A 51 -0.09 -1.15 2.86
C PHE A 51 -0.40 0.18 2.20
N MET A 52 0.43 0.56 1.24
CA MET A 52 0.32 1.80 0.46
C MET A 52 0.72 1.56 -0.99
N VAL A 53 0.24 2.42 -1.88
CA VAL A 53 0.65 2.44 -3.29
C VAL A 53 1.66 3.55 -3.50
N LEU A 54 2.74 3.24 -4.20
CA LEU A 54 3.77 4.19 -4.59
C LEU A 54 3.80 4.28 -6.11
N VAL A 55 3.74 5.51 -6.62
CA VAL A 55 3.92 5.83 -8.04
C VAL A 55 5.24 6.57 -8.20
N LYS A 56 6.15 6.00 -8.97
CA LYS A 56 7.41 6.63 -9.36
C LYS A 56 7.28 7.14 -10.80
N PRO A 57 7.30 8.46 -11.02
CA PRO A 57 7.11 9.02 -12.35
C PRO A 57 8.31 8.74 -13.27
N SER A 58 8.02 8.65 -14.56
CA SER A 58 9.02 8.40 -15.61
C SER A 58 10.00 9.57 -15.88
N SER A 59 9.67 10.81 -15.50
CA SER A 59 10.48 12.04 -15.62
C SER A 59 9.94 13.13 -14.67
N PRO A 60 10.74 13.91 -13.88
CA PRO A 60 11.77 14.88 -14.34
C PRO A 60 13.06 14.99 -13.43
N PRO A 61 14.05 15.91 -13.68
CA PRO A 61 15.27 16.09 -12.83
C PRO A 61 15.04 16.84 -11.48
N PRO A 62 16.02 16.90 -10.52
CA PRO A 62 16.00 16.23 -9.21
C PRO A 62 15.33 16.98 -8.03
N PRO A 63 15.04 16.27 -6.90
CA PRO A 63 15.27 14.84 -6.65
C PRO A 63 14.06 13.99 -7.08
N SER A 64 14.33 12.79 -7.58
CA SER A 64 13.33 11.79 -7.97
C SER A 64 12.29 11.58 -6.86
N GLN A 65 11.13 12.22 -7.00
CA GLN A 65 10.07 12.14 -6.01
C GLN A 65 9.06 11.09 -6.46
N ALA A 66 9.02 9.98 -5.74
CA ALA A 66 7.87 9.09 -5.80
C ALA A 66 6.71 9.70 -5.00
N LEU A 67 5.48 9.48 -5.44
CA LEU A 67 4.27 9.80 -4.69
C LEU A 67 3.73 8.54 -4.03
N VAL A 68 3.43 8.64 -2.74
CA VAL A 68 2.82 7.58 -1.96
C VAL A 68 1.38 7.96 -1.66
N PHE A 69 0.48 7.06 -2.03
CA PHE A 69 -0.95 7.10 -1.82
C PHE A 69 -1.29 6.20 -0.64
N ASP A 70 -1.96 6.76 0.35
CA ASP A 70 -2.14 6.18 1.68
C ASP A 70 -3.57 6.40 2.17
N PHE A 71 -4.19 5.36 2.71
CA PHE A 71 -5.48 5.42 3.39
C PHE A 71 -5.34 4.92 4.83
N GLN A 72 -5.58 5.81 5.80
CA GLN A 72 -5.39 5.53 7.22
C GLN A 72 -6.43 6.25 8.08
N PRO A 73 -6.59 5.91 9.37
CA PRO A 73 -7.41 6.70 10.28
C PRO A 73 -6.97 8.17 10.29
N LYS A 74 -7.91 9.10 10.43
CA LYS A 74 -7.61 10.54 10.50
C LYS A 74 -6.68 10.89 11.66
N ASP A 75 -6.80 10.17 12.77
CA ASP A 75 -5.99 10.34 13.97
C ASP A 75 -5.52 8.97 14.50
N PRO A 76 -4.48 8.37 13.89
CA PRO A 76 -4.06 7.00 14.18
C PRO A 76 -3.36 6.86 15.54
N GLU A 77 -2.94 7.95 16.17
CA GLU A 77 -2.30 7.96 17.50
C GLU A 77 -3.32 8.18 18.63
N ASN A 78 -4.59 8.39 18.32
CA ASN A 78 -5.64 8.61 19.31
C ASN A 78 -6.16 7.29 19.88
N ILE A 79 -6.07 7.14 21.20
CA ILE A 79 -6.48 5.91 21.89
C ILE A 79 -7.97 5.59 21.71
N TYR A 80 -8.85 6.59 21.62
CA TYR A 80 -10.27 6.36 21.40
C TYR A 80 -10.54 5.81 20.00
N VAL A 81 -9.81 6.33 18.99
CA VAL A 81 -9.85 5.79 17.62
C VAL A 81 -9.35 4.34 17.62
N ALA A 82 -8.28 4.04 18.34
CA ALA A 82 -7.78 2.67 18.45
C ALA A 82 -8.79 1.73 19.12
N LEU A 83 -9.48 2.16 20.17
CA LEU A 83 -10.54 1.37 20.83
C LEU A 83 -11.73 1.12 19.91
N ASP A 84 -12.17 2.13 19.15
CA ASP A 84 -13.25 1.99 18.17
C ASP A 84 -12.87 0.99 17.05
N VAL A 85 -11.64 1.07 16.56
CA VAL A 85 -11.09 0.12 15.58
C VAL A 85 -11.06 -1.31 16.13
N ILE A 86 -10.56 -1.51 17.37
CA ILE A 86 -10.53 -2.84 18.02
C ILE A 86 -11.96 -3.38 18.23
N ALA A 87 -12.91 -2.50 18.54
CA ALA A 87 -14.33 -2.84 18.65
C ALA A 87 -15.01 -3.09 17.27
N GLY A 88 -14.26 -3.03 16.16
CA GLY A 88 -14.77 -3.28 14.81
C GLY A 88 -15.68 -2.17 14.27
N ARG A 89 -15.68 -0.99 14.90
CA ARG A 89 -16.49 0.16 14.50
C ARG A 89 -15.84 0.89 13.32
N SER A 90 -16.66 1.62 12.58
CA SER A 90 -16.17 2.55 11.57
C SER A 90 -15.57 3.78 12.26
N VAL A 91 -14.43 4.26 11.75
CA VAL A 91 -13.78 5.51 12.19
C VAL A 91 -13.54 6.44 11.00
N PRO A 92 -13.42 7.75 11.20
CA PRO A 92 -13.04 8.66 10.13
C PRO A 92 -11.65 8.32 9.56
N GLY A 93 -11.58 8.03 8.27
CA GLY A 93 -10.36 7.82 7.51
C GLY A 93 -9.91 9.09 6.75
N VAL A 94 -8.70 9.06 6.23
CA VAL A 94 -8.13 10.12 5.40
C VAL A 94 -7.27 9.51 4.29
N LEU A 95 -7.37 10.09 3.09
CA LEU A 95 -6.49 9.80 1.96
C LEU A 95 -5.35 10.81 1.96
N LEU A 96 -4.12 10.32 2.00
CA LEU A 96 -2.91 11.15 1.96
C LEU A 96 -2.12 10.85 0.69
N VAL A 97 -1.61 11.93 0.09
CA VAL A 97 -0.61 11.85 -0.98
C VAL A 97 0.64 12.54 -0.46
N ARG A 98 1.75 11.80 -0.40
CA ARG A 98 3.02 12.29 0.15
C ARG A 98 4.20 12.01 -0.77
N LYS A 99 5.16 12.92 -0.77
CA LYS A 99 6.39 12.82 -1.56
C LYS A 99 7.43 11.99 -0.83
N LEU A 100 8.08 11.08 -1.54
CA LEU A 100 9.18 10.25 -1.06
C LEU A 100 10.38 10.44 -1.97
N ARG A 101 11.57 10.68 -1.39
CA ARG A 101 12.80 10.96 -2.16
C ARG A 101 13.39 9.72 -2.84
N GLU A 102 13.16 8.54 -2.27
CA GLU A 102 13.72 7.28 -2.74
C GLU A 102 12.75 6.14 -2.46
N LEU A 103 12.80 5.09 -3.26
CA LEU A 103 12.02 3.88 -3.01
C LEU A 103 12.49 3.20 -1.71
N PRO A 104 11.58 2.67 -0.87
CA PRO A 104 11.98 1.86 0.27
C PRO A 104 12.81 0.65 -0.16
N ARG A 105 13.88 0.36 0.57
CA ARG A 105 14.81 -0.75 0.26
C ARG A 105 14.25 -2.13 0.60
N SER A 106 13.22 -2.20 1.43
CA SER A 106 12.57 -3.43 1.86
C SER A 106 11.05 -3.28 1.86
N LYS A 107 10.35 -4.41 1.79
CA LYS A 107 8.88 -4.48 1.77
C LYS A 107 8.25 -3.52 0.74
N CYS A 108 8.87 -3.45 -0.43
CA CYS A 108 8.45 -2.66 -1.57
C CYS A 108 8.52 -3.57 -2.80
N TRP A 109 7.40 -3.75 -3.48
CA TRP A 109 7.23 -4.70 -4.58
C TRP A 109 6.74 -3.96 -5.81
N TYR A 110 7.45 -4.13 -6.93
CA TYR A 110 7.00 -3.63 -8.21
C TYR A 110 5.75 -4.38 -8.67
N VAL A 111 4.75 -3.66 -9.14
CA VAL A 111 3.48 -4.24 -9.63
C VAL A 111 3.35 -4.08 -11.14
N GLY A 112 3.62 -2.90 -11.68
CA GLY A 112 3.44 -2.65 -13.11
C GLY A 112 3.81 -1.26 -13.57
N SER A 113 3.72 -1.04 -14.88
CA SER A 113 3.97 0.24 -15.53
C SER A 113 2.83 0.55 -16.50
N PRO A 114 1.79 1.26 -16.04
CA PRO A 114 0.59 1.47 -16.83
C PRO A 114 0.83 2.45 -18.00
N ASN A 115 -0.03 2.40 -19.02
CA ASN A 115 0.05 3.26 -20.21
C ASN A 115 -0.66 4.62 -20.03
N VAL A 116 -0.85 5.04 -18.79
CA VAL A 116 -1.57 6.26 -18.41
C VAL A 116 -0.71 7.07 -17.44
N ASP A 117 -1.04 8.34 -17.25
CA ASP A 117 -0.50 9.11 -16.13
C ASP A 117 -1.00 8.49 -14.82
N ALA A 118 -0.10 7.77 -14.14
CA ALA A 118 -0.49 7.01 -12.96
C ALA A 118 -0.83 7.92 -11.78
N ILE A 119 -0.30 9.14 -11.75
CA ILE A 119 -0.53 10.11 -10.68
C ILE A 119 -1.94 10.70 -10.82
N ASP A 120 -2.28 11.17 -12.02
CA ASP A 120 -3.59 11.76 -12.30
C ASP A 120 -4.71 10.73 -12.07
N VAL A 121 -4.52 9.51 -12.58
CA VAL A 121 -5.50 8.42 -12.40
C VAL A 121 -5.67 8.05 -10.92
N ALA A 122 -4.59 8.02 -10.14
CA ALA A 122 -4.67 7.76 -8.70
C ALA A 122 -5.36 8.93 -7.95
N CYS A 123 -5.16 10.17 -8.39
CA CYS A 123 -5.87 11.32 -7.83
C CYS A 123 -7.37 11.29 -8.14
N GLU A 124 -7.77 10.89 -9.35
CA GLU A 124 -9.18 10.69 -9.69
C GLU A 124 -9.81 9.56 -8.86
N PHE A 125 -9.11 8.44 -8.69
CA PHE A 125 -9.56 7.34 -7.83
C PHE A 125 -9.88 7.84 -6.41
N ASN A 126 -8.97 8.64 -5.82
CA ASN A 126 -9.15 9.20 -4.48
C ASN A 126 -10.41 10.04 -4.31
N LYS A 127 -10.87 10.74 -5.36
CA LYS A 127 -12.10 11.56 -5.28
C LYS A 127 -13.36 10.73 -5.05
N SER A 128 -13.33 9.46 -5.47
CA SER A 128 -14.47 8.55 -5.37
C SER A 128 -14.42 7.64 -4.14
N TRP A 129 -13.27 7.55 -3.48
CA TRP A 129 -13.06 6.61 -2.39
C TRP A 129 -13.75 7.09 -1.11
N LYS A 130 -14.60 6.24 -0.54
CA LYS A 130 -15.29 6.55 0.72
C LYS A 130 -14.32 6.53 1.89
N THR A 131 -14.51 7.41 2.87
CA THR A 131 -13.57 7.60 3.98
C THR A 131 -14.08 7.08 5.33
N ASP A 132 -15.18 6.33 5.35
CA ASP A 132 -15.60 5.53 6.50
C ASP A 132 -14.70 4.29 6.64
N LEU A 133 -13.57 4.46 7.33
CA LEU A 133 -12.57 3.40 7.49
C LEU A 133 -13.08 2.34 8.46
N ARG A 134 -12.98 1.08 8.06
CA ARG A 134 -13.30 -0.07 8.92
C ARG A 134 -12.31 -1.21 8.68
N VAL A 135 -11.52 -1.55 9.70
CA VAL A 135 -10.50 -2.60 9.60
C VAL A 135 -11.13 -3.94 9.22
N GLY A 136 -10.55 -4.60 8.23
CA GLY A 136 -11.00 -5.88 7.68
C GLY A 136 -12.18 -5.79 6.69
N HIS A 137 -12.66 -4.59 6.38
CA HIS A 137 -13.81 -4.38 5.49
C HIS A 137 -13.64 -3.24 4.48
N HIS A 138 -13.04 -2.14 4.91
CA HIS A 138 -12.74 -0.96 4.09
C HIS A 138 -11.54 -0.24 4.69
N ASP A 139 -10.36 -0.84 4.55
CA ASP A 139 -9.11 -0.37 5.14
C ASP A 139 -7.98 -0.15 4.11
N CYS A 140 -6.75 0.05 4.60
CA CYS A 140 -5.57 0.28 3.75
C CYS A 140 -5.34 -0.84 2.71
N ARG A 141 -5.77 -2.08 2.99
CA ARG A 141 -5.63 -3.23 2.10
C ARG A 141 -6.62 -3.15 0.94
N ASP A 142 -7.88 -2.86 1.26
CA ASP A 142 -8.93 -2.67 0.26
C ASP A 142 -8.59 -1.50 -0.65
N TYR A 143 -8.12 -0.39 -0.06
CA TYR A 143 -7.63 0.77 -0.80
C TYR A 143 -6.47 0.41 -1.73
N THR A 144 -5.47 -0.32 -1.22
CA THR A 144 -4.30 -0.73 -2.00
C THR A 144 -4.71 -1.65 -3.15
N ASN A 145 -5.53 -2.68 -2.89
CA ASN A 145 -6.02 -3.58 -3.94
C ASN A 145 -6.83 -2.81 -4.99
N GLY A 146 -7.77 -1.96 -4.56
CA GLY A 146 -8.63 -1.18 -5.45
C GLY A 146 -7.86 -0.20 -6.33
N LEU A 147 -6.89 0.53 -5.75
CA LEU A 147 -6.07 1.46 -6.52
C LEU A 147 -5.15 0.73 -7.52
N ILE A 148 -4.58 -0.41 -7.13
CA ILE A 148 -3.76 -1.22 -8.03
C ILE A 148 -4.60 -1.80 -9.18
N GLU A 149 -5.80 -2.32 -8.89
CA GLU A 149 -6.72 -2.78 -9.91
C GLU A 149 -7.09 -1.65 -10.87
N TYR A 150 -7.36 -0.45 -10.34
CA TYR A 150 -7.71 0.72 -11.14
C TYR A 150 -6.56 1.20 -12.04
N LEU A 151 -5.31 1.16 -11.55
CA LEU A 151 -4.13 1.58 -12.30
C LEU A 151 -3.65 0.55 -13.32
N THR A 152 -3.72 -0.74 -12.97
CA THR A 152 -2.98 -1.80 -13.69
C THR A 152 -3.86 -2.95 -14.18
N GLY A 153 -5.11 -3.03 -13.73
CA GLY A 153 -6.00 -4.16 -13.99
C GLY A 153 -5.69 -5.41 -13.16
N GLN A 154 -4.65 -5.41 -12.33
CA GLN A 154 -4.30 -6.55 -11.47
C GLN A 154 -5.20 -6.61 -10.25
N LYS A 155 -5.87 -7.75 -10.06
CA LYS A 155 -6.74 -8.02 -8.91
C LYS A 155 -5.98 -8.75 -7.82
N ASP A 156 -6.44 -8.60 -6.58
CA ASP A 156 -5.95 -9.36 -5.41
C ASP A 156 -4.42 -9.30 -5.25
N VAL A 157 -3.81 -8.13 -5.55
CA VAL A 157 -2.35 -7.96 -5.57
C VAL A 157 -1.72 -8.31 -4.23
N LEU A 158 -2.37 -7.96 -3.11
CA LEU A 158 -1.85 -8.27 -1.78
C LEU A 158 -1.86 -9.77 -1.49
N GLU A 159 -2.84 -10.52 -1.99
CA GLU A 159 -2.85 -11.98 -1.87
C GLU A 159 -1.75 -12.61 -2.73
N CYS A 160 -1.58 -12.11 -3.96
CA CYS A 160 -0.50 -12.53 -4.85
C CYS A 160 0.87 -12.32 -4.20
N LEU A 161 1.11 -11.12 -3.66
CA LEU A 161 2.35 -10.79 -2.94
C LEU A 161 2.55 -11.66 -1.70
N ARG A 162 1.49 -11.93 -0.91
CA ARG A 162 1.56 -12.83 0.26
C ARG A 162 2.01 -14.23 -0.14
N ARG A 163 1.44 -14.79 -1.21
CA ARG A 163 1.78 -16.13 -1.73
C ARG A 163 3.21 -16.19 -2.26
N SER A 164 3.64 -15.18 -3.03
CA SER A 164 5.03 -15.12 -3.53
C SER A 164 6.06 -14.98 -2.42
N ASN A 165 5.71 -14.30 -1.33
CA ASN A 165 6.59 -14.10 -0.19
C ASN A 165 6.59 -15.28 0.80
N GLY A 166 5.57 -16.16 0.74
CA GLY A 166 5.44 -17.38 1.54
C GLY A 166 6.13 -18.63 0.96
N GLY A 167 6.72 -18.54 -0.24
CA GLY A 167 7.47 -19.63 -0.88
C GLY A 167 8.93 -19.79 -0.43
N LEU A 168 9.34 -19.07 0.61
CA LEU A 168 10.70 -19.09 1.20
C LEU A 168 10.69 -19.49 2.68
N GLY A 169 9.66 -20.20 3.13
CA GLY A 169 9.62 -20.89 4.43
C GLY A 169 10.26 -22.27 4.34
#